data_AF-A0A1Y1QDU8-F1
#
_entry.id   AF-A0A1Y1QDU8-F1
#
_cell.length_a   1.000
_cell.length_b   1.000
_cell.length_c   1.000
_cell.angle_alpha   90.00
_cell.angle_beta   90.00
_cell.angle_gamma   90.00
#
_symmetry.space_group_name_H-M   'P 1'
#
loop_
_entity.id
_entity.type
_entity.pdbx_description
1 polymer ?
#
loop_
_entity_poly.entity_id
_entity_poly.type
_entity_poly.pdbx_seq_one_letter_code
_entity_poly.pdbx_strand_id
1 'polypeptide(L)'
;MMNAKKYLGDLIGGGLLVAESRIVARTLLQNLSDAEWKHLFEVENILQKRSRHSSIRYARTIRRRITPLGKDFMQALLEASD
;
A
#
# COMPACT_ATOMS: atom_id res chain seq x y z
N MET A 1 14.63 16.45 -20.32
CA MET A 1 14.24 17.14 -19.07
C MET A 1 12.98 16.48 -18.53
N MET A 2 13.03 15.83 -17.35
CA MET A 2 11.82 15.30 -16.73
C MET A 2 11.13 16.40 -15.95
N ASN A 3 10.03 16.93 -16.48
CA ASN A 3 9.12 17.78 -15.74
C ASN A 3 8.27 16.87 -14.84
N ALA A 4 8.84 16.43 -13.71
CA ALA A 4 8.08 15.71 -12.70
C ALA A 4 6.96 16.63 -12.22
N LYS A 5 5.70 16.24 -12.42
CA LYS A 5 4.57 16.98 -11.86
C LYS A 5 4.83 17.18 -10.37
N LYS A 6 4.92 18.45 -9.94
CA LYS A 6 5.18 18.84 -8.54
C LYS A 6 4.15 18.24 -7.57
N TYR A 7 2.96 17.90 -8.08
CA TYR A 7 1.88 17.25 -7.33
C TYR A 7 1.40 16.01 -8.08
N LEU A 8 1.33 14.88 -7.38
CA LEU A 8 0.86 13.60 -7.90
C LEU A 8 -0.50 13.25 -7.27
N GLY A 9 -1.49 12.95 -8.11
CA GLY A 9 -2.80 12.44 -7.67
C GLY A 9 -2.75 11.01 -7.11
N ASP A 10 -1.58 10.37 -7.14
CA ASP A 10 -1.45 8.97 -6.74
C ASP A 10 -1.51 8.78 -5.21
N LEU A 11 -1.47 9.88 -4.45
CA LEU A 11 -1.63 9.89 -3.00
C LEU A 11 -3.08 10.16 -2.54
N ILE A 12 -4.04 10.39 -3.44
CA ILE A 12 -5.44 10.69 -3.10
C ILE A 12 -6.39 9.48 -3.29
N GLY A 13 -5.86 8.26 -3.26
CA GLY A 13 -6.65 7.05 -3.48
C GLY A 13 -7.61 6.66 -2.35
N GLY A 14 -7.54 7.30 -1.17
CA GLY A 14 -8.39 7.05 -0.01
C GLY A 14 -7.88 7.76 1.25
N GLY A 15 -8.57 7.61 2.39
CA GLY A 15 -8.13 8.06 3.71
C GLY A 15 -6.88 7.31 4.21
N LEU A 16 -6.60 7.32 5.51
CA LEU A 16 -5.42 6.59 6.05
C LEU A 16 -5.57 5.08 5.95
N LEU A 17 -6.78 4.53 6.11
CA LEU A 17 -7.05 3.09 5.95
C LEU A 17 -6.10 2.26 6.84
N VAL A 18 -6.13 2.47 8.15
CA VAL A 18 -5.12 1.95 9.09
C VAL A 18 -5.02 0.42 9.04
N ALA A 19 -6.15 -0.28 9.02
CA ALA A 19 -6.20 -1.73 8.92
C ALA A 19 -5.55 -2.24 7.61
N GLU A 20 -5.91 -1.63 6.47
CA GLU A 20 -5.31 -1.94 5.17
C GLU A 20 -3.83 -1.57 5.13
N SER A 21 -3.45 -0.49 5.81
CA SER A 21 -2.07 -0.04 5.90
C SER A 21 -1.19 -1.07 6.62
N ARG A 22 -1.71 -1.70 7.68
CA ARG A 22 -1.02 -2.83 8.34
C ARG A 22 -0.88 -4.04 7.42
N ILE A 23 -1.92 -4.37 6.63
CA ILE A 23 -1.84 -5.47 5.65
C ILE A 23 -0.76 -5.18 4.60
N VAL A 24 -0.76 -3.98 4.02
CA VAL A 24 0.24 -3.57 3.03
C VAL A 24 1.64 -3.57 3.64
N ALA A 25 1.84 -2.99 4.83
CA ALA A 25 3.13 -3.00 5.53
C ALA A 25 3.67 -4.43 5.74
N ARG A 26 2.82 -5.36 6.19
CA ARG A 26 3.19 -6.78 6.36
C ARG A 26 3.67 -7.40 5.04
N THR A 27 2.97 -7.16 3.93
CA THR A 27 3.39 -7.70 2.61
C THR A 27 4.68 -7.07 2.09
N LEU A 28 4.96 -5.80 2.38
CA LEU A 28 6.21 -5.16 1.97
C LEU A 28 7.44 -5.71 2.71
N LEU A 29 7.25 -6.22 3.93
CA LEU A 29 8.33 -6.86 4.71
C LEU A 29 8.64 -8.30 4.25
N GLN A 30 7.83 -8.89 3.37
CA GLN A 30 7.99 -10.27 2.88
C GLN A 30 8.94 -10.39 1.67
N ASN A 31 9.55 -9.29 1.20
CA ASN A 31 10.44 -9.27 0.03
C ASN A 31 9.85 -9.91 -1.24
N LEU A 32 8.53 -9.79 -1.42
CA LEU A 32 7.83 -10.26 -2.62
C LEU A 32 8.30 -9.51 -3.87
N SER A 33 8.27 -10.17 -5.02
CA SER A 33 8.36 -9.46 -6.31
C SER A 33 7.15 -8.54 -6.51
N ASP A 34 7.30 -7.55 -7.39
CA ASP A 34 6.19 -6.64 -7.71
C ASP A 34 4.99 -7.37 -8.32
N ALA A 35 5.22 -8.47 -9.06
CA ALA A 35 4.17 -9.28 -9.66
C ALA A 35 3.39 -10.05 -8.59
N GLU A 36 4.08 -10.71 -7.65
CA GLU A 36 3.46 -11.43 -6.53
C GLU A 36 2.69 -10.47 -5.63
N TRP A 37 3.30 -9.34 -5.27
CA TRP A 37 2.63 -8.31 -4.48
C TRP A 37 1.36 -7.81 -5.19
N LYS A 38 1.44 -7.50 -6.49
CA LYS A 38 0.27 -7.07 -7.28
C LYS A 38 -0.80 -8.15 -7.31
N HIS A 39 -0.43 -9.43 -7.45
CA HIS A 39 -1.36 -10.55 -7.47
C HIS A 39 -2.19 -10.65 -6.18
N LEU A 40 -1.56 -10.51 -5.01
CA LEU A 40 -2.25 -10.50 -3.71
C LEU A 40 -3.37 -9.45 -3.63
N PHE A 41 -3.13 -8.26 -4.16
CA PHE A 41 -4.10 -7.16 -4.04
C PHE A 41 -5.12 -7.11 -5.18
N GLU A 42 -4.71 -7.45 -6.40
CA GLU A 42 -5.55 -7.34 -7.60
C GLU A 42 -6.34 -8.61 -7.90
N VAL A 43 -5.77 -9.81 -7.64
CA VAL A 43 -6.44 -11.08 -7.94
C VAL A 43 -7.09 -11.64 -6.67
N GLU A 44 -6.28 -11.84 -5.64
CA GLU A 44 -6.70 -12.43 -4.36
C GLU A 44 -7.54 -11.46 -3.51
N ASN A 45 -7.46 -10.15 -3.79
CA ASN A 45 -8.24 -9.12 -3.08
C ASN A 45 -8.10 -9.26 -1.56
N ILE A 46 -6.87 -9.39 -1.04
CA ILE A 46 -6.64 -9.60 0.40
C ILE A 46 -7.13 -8.45 1.28
N LEU A 47 -7.43 -7.27 0.70
CA LEU A 47 -8.10 -6.15 1.40
C LEU A 47 -9.63 -6.30 1.48
N GLN A 48 -10.18 -7.36 0.88
CA GLN A 48 -11.60 -7.71 0.86
C GLN A 48 -12.49 -6.54 0.41
N LYS A 49 -12.04 -5.79 -0.60
CA LYS A 49 -12.82 -4.67 -1.14
C LYS A 49 -13.91 -5.19 -2.06
N ARG A 50 -14.97 -4.38 -2.23
CA ARG A 50 -16.10 -4.68 -3.12
C ARG A 50 -15.66 -5.00 -4.55
N SER A 51 -14.54 -4.46 -5.00
CA SER A 51 -13.94 -4.79 -6.28
C SER A 51 -12.42 -4.93 -6.17
N ARG A 52 -11.87 -5.80 -7.03
CA ARG A 52 -10.43 -5.96 -7.26
C ARG A 52 -9.73 -4.64 -7.59
N HIS A 53 -10.38 -3.79 -8.40
CA HIS A 53 -9.88 -2.47 -8.75
C HIS A 53 -9.73 -1.54 -7.53
N SER A 54 -10.69 -1.54 -6.61
CA SER A 54 -10.60 -0.75 -5.38
C SER A 54 -9.48 -1.27 -4.47
N SER A 55 -9.31 -2.59 -4.36
CA SER A 55 -8.24 -3.20 -3.58
C SER A 55 -6.86 -2.77 -4.07
N ILE A 56 -6.56 -2.97 -5.36
CA ILE A 56 -5.24 -2.59 -5.90
C ILE A 56 -5.01 -1.07 -5.87
N ARG A 57 -6.06 -0.25 -6.06
CA ARG A 57 -5.96 1.22 -5.94
C ARG A 57 -5.55 1.63 -4.51
N TYR A 58 -6.20 1.07 -3.50
CA TYR A 58 -5.90 1.37 -2.10
C TYR A 58 -4.50 0.88 -1.73
N ALA A 59 -4.16 -0.36 -2.10
CA ALA A 59 -2.84 -0.93 -1.85
C ALA A 59 -1.72 -0.07 -2.46
N ARG A 60 -1.86 0.37 -3.72
CA ARG A 60 -0.87 1.23 -4.39
C ARG A 60 -0.72 2.58 -3.71
N THR A 61 -1.84 3.19 -3.29
CA THR A 61 -1.84 4.48 -2.58
C THR A 61 -1.08 4.36 -1.26
N ILE A 62 -1.41 3.34 -0.48
CA ILE A 62 -0.76 3.05 0.80
C ILE A 62 0.73 2.75 0.59
N ARG A 63 1.08 1.85 -0.33
CA ARG A 63 2.48 1.52 -0.65
C ARG A 63 3.29 2.78 -0.94
N ARG A 64 2.78 3.67 -1.79
CA ARG A 64 3.46 4.95 -2.12
C ARG A 64 3.63 5.87 -0.92
N ARG A 65 2.71 5.87 0.04
CA ARG A 65 2.81 6.67 1.27
C ARG A 65 3.83 6.10 2.24
N ILE A 66 3.87 4.78 2.42
CA ILE A 66 4.67 4.15 3.49
C ILE A 66 6.06 3.69 3.03
N THR A 67 6.27 3.36 1.75
CA THR A 67 7.59 2.95 1.24
C THR A 67 8.69 3.98 1.53
N PRO A 68 8.48 5.30 1.35
CA PRO A 68 9.50 6.30 1.66
C PRO A 68 9.84 6.42 3.15
N LEU A 69 8.99 5.93 4.05
CA LEU A 69 9.18 6.01 5.50
C LEU A 69 10.08 4.88 6.05
N GLY A 70 10.43 3.90 5.21
CA GLY A 70 11.38 2.83 5.55
C GLY A 70 10.77 1.68 6.34
N LYS A 71 11.60 0.65 6.59
CA LYS A 71 11.19 -0.61 7.23
C LYS A 71 10.80 -0.42 8.70
N ASP A 72 11.53 0.45 9.41
CA ASP A 72 11.28 0.72 10.84
C ASP A 72 9.88 1.29 11.06
N PHE A 73 9.44 2.22 10.20
CA PHE A 73 8.07 2.72 10.24
C PHE A 73 7.04 1.61 9.97
N MET A 74 7.31 0.72 9.01
CA MET A 74 6.41 -0.40 8.72
C MET A 74 6.29 -1.36 9.91
N GLN A 75 7.38 -1.61 10.63
CA GLN A 75 7.37 -2.43 11.85
C GLN A 75 6.59 -1.73 12.97
N ALA A 76 6.87 -0.45 13.23
CA ALA A 76 6.15 0.33 14.23
C ALA A 76 4.63 0.38 13.95
N LEU A 77 4.22 0.47 12.68
CA LEU A 77 2.81 0.43 12.28
C LEU A 77 2.14 -0.92 12.61
N LEU A 78 2.88 -2.03 12.53
CA LEU A 78 2.38 -3.37 12.87
C LEU A 78 2.30 -3.61 14.39
N GLU A 79 3.15 -2.94 15.16
CA GLU A 79 3.23 -3.04 16.62
C GLU A 79 2.30 -2.07 17.34
N ALA A 80 1.91 -0.97 16.67
CA ALA A 80 1.01 0.03 17.22
C ALA A 80 -0.34 -0.60 17.61
N SER A 81 -0.74 -0.37 18.87
CA SER A 81 -2.06 -0.74 19.38
C SER A 81 -3.17 -0.04 18.60
N ASP A 82 -4.37 -0.60 18.65
CA ASP A 82 -5.58 0.01 18.12
C ASP A 82 -6.08 1.19 18.98
#